data_AF-A0A7Y0XGE8-F1
#
_entry.id   AF-A0A7Y0XGE8-F1
#
_cell.length_a   1.000
_cell.length_b   1.000
_cell.length_c   1.000
_cell.angle_alpha   90.00
_cell.angle_beta   90.00
_cell.angle_gamma   90.00
#
_symmetry.space_group_name_H-M   'P 1'
#
loop_
_entity.id
_entity.type
_entity.pdbx_description
1 polymer ?
#
loop_
_entity_poly.entity_id
_entity_poly.type
_entity_poly.pdbx_seq_one_letter_code
_entity_poly.pdbx_strand_id
1 'polypeptide(L)'
;MEGKYLDSSLANNPELWNEDSIVIESPIQAVNLSKRPPQVDVLMGGIPCTGASKSGRSKNKLEFAESHEAAGAMFFNFLQFVEALNPAVVLIENVPEYQNTASMEVIRSVLS
;
A
#
# COMPACT_ATOMS: atom_id res chain seq x y z
N MET A 1 -1.52 11.23 5.11
CA MET A 1 -0.30 11.34 5.94
C MET A 1 -0.01 12.82 6.09
N GLU A 2 0.57 13.28 7.19
CA GLU A 2 0.96 14.68 7.29
C GLU A 2 2.36 14.84 6.65
N GLY A 3 2.52 15.77 5.71
CA GLY A 3 3.78 15.99 4.99
C GLY A 3 5.02 16.14 5.88
N LYS A 4 4.84 16.60 7.13
CA LYS A 4 5.90 16.65 8.14
C LYS A 4 6.65 15.33 8.36
N TYR A 5 5.99 14.18 8.20
CA TYR A 5 6.62 12.87 8.37
C TYR A 5 7.49 12.53 7.16
N LEU A 6 7.05 12.94 5.96
CA LEU A 6 7.83 12.79 4.75
C LEU A 6 9.07 13.70 4.80
N ASP A 7 8.89 14.97 5.16
CA ASP A 7 10.00 15.92 5.33
C ASP A 7 11.04 15.39 6.34
N SER A 8 10.57 14.85 7.46
CA SER A 8 11.44 14.23 8.46
C SER A 8 12.18 13.00 7.90
N SER A 9 11.53 12.17 7.07
CA SER A 9 12.18 11.03 6.42
C SER A 9 13.27 11.47 5.46
N LEU A 10 13.00 12.47 4.62
CA LEU A 10 13.95 13.02 3.66
C LEU A 10 15.17 13.63 4.33
N ALA A 11 14.96 14.39 5.42
CA ALA A 11 16.03 15.07 6.13
C ALA A 11 16.96 14.12 6.92
N ASN A 12 16.43 12.99 7.41
CA ASN A 12 17.14 12.13 8.37
C ASN A 12 17.61 10.79 7.79
N ASN A 13 17.25 10.43 6.55
CA ASN A 13 17.67 9.18 5.90
C ASN A 13 18.35 9.43 4.53
N PRO A 14 19.44 10.22 4.47
CA PRO A 14 20.12 10.56 3.22
C PRO A 14 20.72 9.36 2.47
N GLU A 15 20.87 8.22 3.13
CA GLU A 15 21.28 6.95 2.52
C GLU A 15 20.15 6.27 1.73
N LEU A 16 18.88 6.61 2.02
CA LEU A 16 17.71 6.11 1.31
C LEU A 16 17.28 7.03 0.16
N TRP A 17 17.52 8.33 0.32
CA TRP A 17 17.04 9.38 -0.60
C TRP A 17 18.21 10.08 -1.27
N ASN A 18 18.22 10.09 -2.60
CA ASN A 18 19.26 10.74 -3.42
C ASN A 18 18.65 11.54 -4.59
N GLU A 19 19.50 12.07 -5.46
CA GLU A 19 19.09 12.89 -6.61
C GLU A 19 18.26 12.13 -7.67
N ASP A 20 18.34 10.80 -7.69
CA ASP A 20 17.53 9.94 -8.57
C ASP A 20 16.18 9.55 -7.94
N SER A 21 15.92 9.96 -6.69
CA SER A 21 14.70 9.62 -5.97
C SER A 21 13.54 10.53 -6.36
N ILE A 22 12.39 9.94 -6.70
CA ILE A 22 11.15 10.66 -6.95
C ILE A 22 10.20 10.43 -5.77
N VAL A 23 9.77 11.51 -5.15
CA VAL A 23 8.89 11.49 -3.98
C VAL A 23 7.51 12.01 -4.37
N ILE A 24 6.47 11.27 -4.01
CA ILE A 24 5.08 11.62 -4.31
C ILE A 24 4.28 11.59 -3.01
N GLU A 25 3.84 12.75 -2.53
CA GLU A 25 2.86 12.86 -1.44
C GLU A 25 1.46 13.01 -2.03
N SER A 26 0.69 11.93 -2.02
CA SER A 26 -0.66 11.90 -2.59
C SER A 26 -1.47 10.75 -2.01
N PRO A 27 -2.82 10.83 -1.98
CA PRO A 27 -3.63 9.62 -1.98
C PRO A 27 -3.22 8.72 -3.16
N ILE A 28 -3.11 7.42 -2.92
CA ILE A 28 -2.68 6.45 -3.95
C ILE A 28 -3.58 6.50 -5.19
N GLN A 29 -4.87 6.78 -5.01
CA GLN A 29 -5.87 6.86 -6.07
C GLN A 29 -5.67 8.05 -7.02
N ALA A 30 -4.93 9.08 -6.60
CA ALA A 30 -4.66 10.25 -7.42
C ALA A 30 -3.37 10.13 -8.25
N VAL A 31 -2.60 9.05 -8.06
CA VAL A 31 -1.41 8.78 -8.86
C VAL A 31 -1.81 8.06 -10.15
N ASN A 32 -1.65 8.74 -11.29
CA ASN A 32 -2.05 8.19 -12.58
C ASN A 32 -0.90 7.45 -13.28
N LEU A 33 -0.99 6.12 -13.34
CA LEU A 33 -0.02 5.27 -14.02
C LEU A 33 -0.41 4.86 -15.46
N SER A 34 -1.55 5.33 -15.97
CA SER A 34 -2.14 4.82 -17.24
C SER A 34 -1.42 5.20 -18.54
N LYS A 35 -0.60 6.26 -18.54
CA LYS A 35 -0.02 6.78 -19.79
C LYS A 35 1.34 6.19 -20.12
N ARG A 36 2.25 6.18 -19.14
CA ARG A 36 3.64 5.69 -19.25
C ARG A 36 4.17 5.38 -17.84
N PRO A 37 3.76 4.24 -17.24
CA PRO A 37 4.30 3.84 -15.96
C PRO A 37 5.82 3.62 -16.08
N PRO A 38 6.62 4.00 -15.08
CA PRO A 38 8.03 3.64 -15.08
C PRO A 38 8.18 2.12 -14.97
N GLN A 39 9.21 1.57 -15.59
CA GLN A 39 9.60 0.19 -15.34
C GLN A 39 10.21 0.10 -13.94
N VAL A 40 9.79 -0.88 -13.17
CA VAL A 40 10.34 -1.14 -11.83
C VAL A 40 10.64 -2.64 -11.69
N ASP A 41 11.70 -2.97 -10.97
CA ASP A 41 12.02 -4.37 -10.68
C ASP A 41 11.27 -4.88 -9.44
N VAL A 42 11.11 -3.99 -8.45
CA VAL A 42 10.52 -4.32 -7.14
C VAL A 42 9.44 -3.31 -6.78
N LEU A 43 8.27 -3.80 -6.37
CA LEU A 43 7.22 -2.99 -5.77
C LEU A 43 7.02 -3.41 -4.31
N MET A 44 7.13 -2.45 -3.39
CA MET A 44 6.93 -2.66 -1.95
C MET A 44 5.68 -1.90 -1.49
N GLY A 45 4.78 -2.57 -0.78
CA GLY A 45 3.52 -1.99 -0.32
C GLY A 45 3.25 -2.23 1.17
N GLY A 46 3.06 -1.16 1.93
CA GLY A 46 2.47 -1.20 3.28
C GLY A 46 0.98 -0.87 3.21
N ILE A 47 0.13 -1.89 3.02
CA ILE A 47 -1.32 -1.69 2.91
C ILE A 47 -1.87 -1.34 4.31
N PRO A 48 -2.68 -0.27 4.48
CA PRO A 48 -3.20 0.12 5.79
C PRO A 48 -3.90 -1.03 6.53
N CYS A 49 -3.41 -1.36 7.73
CA CYS A 49 -3.93 -2.47 8.54
C CYS A 49 -5.10 -2.07 9.45
N THR A 50 -5.59 -0.82 9.41
CA THR A 50 -6.63 -0.33 10.34
C THR A 50 -7.96 -1.08 10.21
N GLY A 51 -8.28 -1.59 9.02
CA GLY A 51 -9.43 -2.47 8.81
C GLY A 51 -9.21 -3.89 9.32
N ALA A 52 -7.97 -4.39 9.33
CA ALA A 52 -7.67 -5.79 9.61
C ALA A 52 -7.16 -6.08 11.03
N SER A 53 -6.47 -5.12 11.65
CA SER A 53 -5.93 -5.24 12.99
C SER A 53 -7.02 -5.42 14.05
N LYS A 54 -6.73 -6.16 15.11
CA LYS A 54 -7.68 -6.44 16.21
C LYS A 54 -8.26 -5.16 16.82
N SER A 55 -7.40 -4.19 17.13
CA SER A 55 -7.80 -2.90 17.71
C SER A 55 -8.64 -2.07 16.73
N GLY A 56 -8.24 -2.04 15.45
CA GLY A 56 -8.95 -1.33 14.40
C GLY A 56 -10.34 -1.89 14.13
N ARG A 57 -10.47 -3.22 14.03
CA ARG A 57 -11.76 -3.91 13.86
C ARG A 57 -12.71 -3.65 15.01
N SER A 58 -12.23 -3.78 16.25
CA SER A 58 -13.04 -3.57 17.44
C SER A 58 -13.52 -2.11 17.55
N LYS A 59 -12.59 -1.14 17.39
CA LYS A 59 -12.91 0.29 17.47
C LYS A 59 -13.96 0.71 16.43
N ASN A 60 -13.86 0.19 15.21
CA ASN A 60 -14.75 0.54 14.10
C ASN A 60 -15.97 -0.39 13.98
N LYS A 61 -16.12 -1.39 14.87
CA LYS A 61 -17.22 -2.38 14.88
C LYS A 61 -17.40 -3.09 13.52
N LEU A 62 -16.30 -3.50 12.92
CA LEU A 62 -16.28 -4.07 11.57
C LEU A 62 -16.53 -5.58 11.59
N GLU A 63 -17.48 -6.04 10.78
CA GLU A 63 -17.66 -7.46 10.50
C GLU A 63 -16.52 -7.98 9.61
N PHE A 64 -16.21 -7.27 8.53
CA PHE A 64 -15.11 -7.58 7.60
C PHE A 64 -14.06 -6.47 7.60
N ALA A 65 -12.79 -6.82 7.37
CA ALA A 65 -11.72 -5.83 7.32
C ALA A 65 -11.92 -4.82 6.18
N GLU A 66 -12.47 -5.33 5.08
CA GLU A 66 -12.84 -4.65 3.85
C GLU A 66 -13.96 -3.62 4.05
N SER A 67 -14.73 -3.71 5.14
CA SER A 67 -15.81 -2.77 5.44
C SER A 67 -15.30 -1.43 6.01
N HIS A 68 -14.00 -1.27 6.24
CA HIS A 68 -13.43 0.01 6.69
C HIS A 68 -13.47 1.06 5.58
N GLU A 69 -14.16 2.19 5.81
CA GLU A 69 -14.40 3.25 4.81
C GLU A 69 -13.15 3.69 4.05
N ALA A 70 -12.07 4.06 4.77
CA ALA A 70 -10.84 4.54 4.13
C ALA A 70 -9.82 3.44 3.75
N ALA A 71 -9.78 2.31 4.46
CA ALA A 71 -8.70 1.32 4.34
C ALA A 71 -9.12 0.04 3.62
N GLY A 72 -10.40 -0.31 3.63
CA GLY A 72 -10.91 -1.60 3.19
C GLY A 72 -10.64 -1.89 1.71
N ALA A 73 -10.71 -0.87 0.86
CA ALA A 73 -10.44 -0.99 -0.58
C ALA A 73 -8.98 -0.73 -0.97
N MET A 74 -8.06 -0.50 -0.02
CA MET A 74 -6.68 -0.10 -0.38
C MET A 74 -5.88 -1.20 -1.07
N PHE A 75 -6.20 -2.47 -0.80
CA PHE A 75 -5.58 -3.60 -1.51
C PHE A 75 -5.86 -3.56 -3.02
N PHE A 76 -7.04 -3.08 -3.42
CA PHE A 76 -7.41 -2.96 -4.82
C PHE A 76 -6.54 -1.92 -5.54
N ASN A 77 -6.33 -0.75 -4.92
CA ASN A 77 -5.43 0.26 -5.48
C ASN A 77 -3.98 -0.23 -5.55
N PHE A 78 -3.54 -1.02 -4.56
CA PHE A 78 -2.24 -1.67 -4.62
C PHE A 78 -2.12 -2.65 -5.80
N LEU A 79 -3.14 -3.49 -6.04
CA LEU A 79 -3.14 -4.41 -7.20
C LEU A 79 -3.15 -3.65 -8.54
N GLN A 80 -3.81 -2.49 -8.64
CA GLN A 80 -3.70 -1.64 -9.83
C GLN A 80 -2.27 -1.15 -10.08
N PHE A 81 -1.51 -0.85 -9.01
CA PHE A 81 -0.10 -0.50 -9.13
C PHE A 81 0.73 -1.69 -9.59
N VAL A 82 0.48 -2.89 -9.06
CA VAL A 82 1.15 -4.12 -9.50
C VAL A 82 0.89 -4.35 -11.00
N GLU A 83 -0.37 -4.24 -11.44
CA GLU A 83 -0.74 -4.41 -12.85
C GLU A 83 -0.08 -3.36 -13.76
N ALA A 84 -0.14 -2.09 -13.37
CA ALA A 84 0.40 -0.99 -14.18
C ALA A 84 1.93 -1.00 -14.26
N LEU A 85 2.62 -1.37 -13.17
CA LEU A 85 4.08 -1.34 -13.09
C LEU A 85 4.72 -2.66 -13.54
N ASN A 86 3.98 -3.78 -13.49
CA ASN A 86 4.42 -5.13 -13.84
C ASN A 86 5.82 -5.49 -13.26
N PRO A 87 6.01 -5.42 -11.93
CA PRO A 87 7.30 -5.67 -11.29
C PRO A 87 7.68 -7.16 -11.35
N ALA A 88 8.99 -7.44 -11.25
CA ALA A 88 9.48 -8.81 -11.09
C ALA A 88 9.24 -9.37 -9.67
N VAL A 89 9.28 -8.50 -8.65
CA VAL A 89 9.07 -8.86 -7.25
C VAL A 89 8.06 -7.92 -6.59
N VAL A 90 7.11 -8.51 -5.86
CA VAL A 90 6.15 -7.79 -5.03
C VAL A 90 6.36 -8.15 -3.56
N LEU A 91 6.53 -7.13 -2.70
CA LEU A 91 6.61 -7.29 -1.26
C LEU A 91 5.45 -6.55 -0.58
N ILE A 92 4.73 -7.25 0.30
CA ILE A 92 3.59 -6.70 1.02
C ILE A 92 3.84 -6.83 2.52
N GLU A 93 3.71 -5.73 3.25
CA GLU A 93 3.75 -5.69 4.70
C GLU A 93 2.32 -5.49 5.26
N ASN A 94 1.99 -6.27 6.30
CA ASN A 94 0.76 -6.10 7.07
C ASN A 94 0.82 -6.82 8.43
N VAL A 95 -0.21 -6.60 9.25
CA VAL A 95 -0.41 -7.35 10.50
C VAL A 95 -0.75 -8.82 10.23
N PRO A 96 -0.44 -9.76 11.15
CA PRO A 96 -0.72 -11.19 10.95
C PRO A 96 -2.20 -11.49 10.65
N GLU A 97 -3.13 -10.75 11.24
CA GLU A 97 -4.57 -10.93 11.00
C GLU A 97 -4.97 -10.72 9.54
N TYR A 98 -4.22 -9.90 8.79
CA TYR A 98 -4.48 -9.64 7.38
C TYR A 98 -4.44 -10.92 6.53
N GLN A 99 -3.64 -11.91 6.95
CA GLN A 99 -3.47 -13.19 6.25
C GLN A 99 -4.78 -13.95 6.03
N ASN A 100 -5.79 -13.72 6.87
CA ASN A 100 -7.09 -14.39 6.88
C ASN A 100 -8.23 -13.49 6.38
N THR A 101 -7.91 -12.43 5.64
CA THR A 101 -8.89 -11.49 5.06
C THR A 101 -9.26 -11.88 3.64
N ALA A 102 -10.43 -11.42 3.17
CA ALA A 102 -10.82 -11.59 1.77
C ALA A 102 -9.87 -10.83 0.83
N SER A 103 -9.36 -9.69 1.28
CA SER A 103 -8.33 -8.91 0.57
C SER A 103 -7.10 -9.75 0.26
N MET A 104 -6.58 -10.47 1.27
CA MET A 104 -5.39 -11.31 1.08
C MET A 104 -5.69 -12.56 0.25
N GLU A 105 -6.90 -13.11 0.33
CA GLU A 105 -7.34 -14.20 -0.57
C GLU A 105 -7.29 -13.76 -2.03
N VAL A 106 -7.80 -12.56 -2.34
CA VAL A 106 -7.73 -12.00 -3.70
C VAL A 106 -6.30 -11.68 -4.13
N ILE A 107 -5.47 -11.14 -3.24
CA ILE A 107 -4.05 -10.89 -3.56
C ILE A 107 -3.35 -12.18 -3.97
N ARG A 108 -3.54 -13.26 -3.19
CA ARG A 108 -2.92 -14.56 -3.50
C ARG A 108 -3.45 -15.13 -4.81
N SER A 109 -4.74 -15.02 -5.09
CA SER A 109 -5.32 -15.62 -6.31
C SER A 109 -4.80 -15.01 -7.62
N VAL A 110 -4.24 -13.80 -7.58
CA VAL A 110 -3.69 -13.13 -8.77
C VAL A 110 -2.16 -13.02 -8.77
N LEU A 111 -1.50 -13.26 -7.64
CA LEU A 111 -0.03 -13.15 -7.50
C LEU A 111 0.68 -14.45 -7.05
N SER A 112 -0.04 -15.55 -6.79
CA SER A 112 0.51 -16.83 -6.31
C SER A 112 -0.06 -18.01 -7.08
#